data_AF-A0A8J3P3W3-F1
#
_entry.id   AF-A0A8J3P3W3-F1
#
_cell.length_a   1.000
_cell.length_b   1.000
_cell.length_c   1.000
_cell.angle_alpha   90.00
_cell.angle_beta   90.00
_cell.angle_gamma   90.00
#
_symmetry.space_group_name_H-M   'P 1'
#
loop_
_entity.id
_entity.type
_entity.pdbx_description
1 polymer ?
#
loop_
_entity_poly.entity_id
_entity_poly.type
_entity_poly.pdbx_seq_one_letter_code
_entity_poly.pdbx_strand_id
1 'polypeptide(L)'
;MSIIRVEAAYHRHTCPADPEPHVVDTRHRVLDVIPGGGCLTPVTVRSGDTTRLIACGRHEPASRQCRACRPVITEVRTEVYDTGAYA
;
A
#
# COMPACT_ATOMS: atom_id res chain seq x y z
N MET A 1 8.02 -6.49 9.39
CA MET A 1 6.71 -6.61 8.71
C MET A 1 5.94 -5.31 8.82
N SER A 2 5.96 -4.40 7.86
CA SER A 2 5.10 -3.23 8.01
C SER A 2 3.66 -3.58 7.65
N ILE A 3 2.72 -3.38 8.58
CA ILE A 3 1.30 -3.23 8.20
C ILE A 3 1.14 -1.78 7.78
N ILE A 4 0.76 -1.56 6.53
CA ILE A 4 0.55 -0.23 5.98
C ILE A 4 -0.95 -0.04 5.87
N ARG A 5 -1.48 0.87 6.69
CA ARG A 5 -2.89 1.26 6.59
C ARG A 5 -2.99 2.40 5.59
N VAL A 6 -3.78 2.19 4.55
CA VAL A 6 -3.97 3.16 3.47
C VAL A 6 -5.44 3.53 3.41
N GLU A 7 -5.75 4.82 3.33
CA GLU A 7 -7.05 5.30 2.91
C GLU A 7 -7.08 5.42 1.38
N ALA A 8 -8.11 4.88 0.75
CA ALA A 8 -8.46 5.14 -0.64
C ALA A 8 -9.76 5.96 -0.67
N ALA A 9 -9.62 7.26 -0.93
CA ALA A 9 -10.72 8.21 -1.04
C ALA A 9 -11.17 8.34 -2.49
N TYR A 10 -12.38 7.87 -2.78
CA TYR A 10 -13.01 7.93 -4.09
C TYR A 10 -13.92 9.16 -4.14
N HIS A 11 -13.47 10.18 -4.85
CA HIS A 11 -14.25 11.40 -5.07
C HIS A 11 -15.22 11.17 -6.22
N ARG A 12 -16.51 11.31 -5.92
CA ARG A 12 -17.60 11.17 -6.87
C ARG A 12 -18.29 12.49 -7.10
N HIS A 13 -18.68 12.72 -8.35
CA HIS A 13 -19.57 13.81 -8.72
C HIS A 13 -20.72 13.30 -9.58
N THR A 14 -21.69 14.17 -9.82
CA THR A 14 -22.70 14.01 -10.85
C THR A 14 -22.53 15.16 -11.84
N CYS A 15 -22.63 14.90 -13.14
CA CYS A 15 -22.55 15.94 -14.15
C CYS A 15 -23.69 15.81 -15.19
N PRO A 16 -24.00 16.86 -15.96
CA PRO A 16 -25.07 16.77 -16.95
C PRO A 16 -24.84 15.73 -18.06
N ALA A 17 -23.57 15.39 -18.33
CA ALA A 17 -23.19 14.42 -19.34
C ALA A 17 -23.37 12.97 -18.86
N ASP A 18 -23.27 12.72 -17.55
CA ASP A 18 -23.55 11.45 -16.91
C ASP A 18 -24.29 11.69 -15.59
N PRO A 19 -25.62 11.50 -15.57
CA PRO A 19 -26.45 11.80 -14.41
C PRO A 19 -26.27 10.81 -13.25
N GLU A 20 -25.52 9.73 -13.41
CA GLU A 20 -25.21 8.82 -12.31
C GLU A 20 -23.93 9.25 -11.54
N PRO A 21 -23.90 9.16 -10.19
CA PRO A 21 -22.69 9.49 -9.43
C PRO A 21 -21.49 8.60 -9.77
N HIS A 22 -20.45 9.19 -10.36
CA HIS A 22 -19.26 8.48 -10.84
C HIS A 22 -17.96 9.07 -10.27
N VAL A 23 -16.92 8.23 -10.19
CA VAL A 23 -15.62 8.61 -9.63
C VAL A 23 -14.86 9.49 -10.62
N VAL A 24 -14.36 10.61 -10.12
CA VAL A 24 -13.54 11.57 -10.89
C VAL A 24 -12.10 11.63 -10.43
N ASP A 25 -11.85 11.30 -9.16
CA ASP A 25 -10.51 11.31 -8.58
C ASP A 25 -10.42 10.24 -7.49
N THR A 26 -9.31 9.52 -7.42
CA THR A 26 -9.03 8.53 -6.37
C THR A 26 -7.73 8.91 -5.69
N ARG A 27 -7.81 9.31 -4.43
CA ARG A 27 -6.65 9.70 -3.64
C ARG A 27 -6.28 8.61 -2.65
N HIS A 28 -4.99 8.28 -2.61
CA HIS A 28 -4.46 7.35 -1.62
C HIS A 28 -3.66 8.12 -0.57
N ARG A 29 -3.88 7.80 0.69
CA ARG A 29 -3.14 8.36 1.82
C ARG A 29 -2.69 7.27 2.76
N VAL A 30 -1.41 7.24 3.09
CA VAL A 30 -0.91 6.38 4.17
C VAL A 30 -1.41 6.95 5.50
N LEU A 31 -2.24 6.19 6.20
CA LEU A 31 -2.76 6.54 7.52
C LEU A 31 -1.78 6.14 8.63
N ASP A 32 -1.18 4.96 8.51
CA ASP A 32 -0.29 4.40 9.52
C ASP A 32 0.68 3.38 8.91
N VAL A 33 1.85 3.27 9.51
CA VAL A 33 2.86 2.25 9.20
C VAL A 33 3.25 1.57 10.50
N ILE A 34 2.65 0.42 10.77
CA ILE A 34 2.95 -0.36 11.97
C ILE A 34 4.20 -1.18 11.68
N PRO A 35 5.36 -0.88 12.28
CA PRO A 35 6.56 -1.66 12.06
C PRO A 35 6.38 -3.05 12.65
N GLY A 36 6.74 -4.06 11.89
CA GLY A 36 6.77 -5.44 12.39
C GLY A 36 8.18 -5.85 12.76
N GLY A 37 8.27 -7.00 13.40
CA GLY A 37 9.54 -7.59 13.80
C GLY A 37 10.52 -7.83 12.65
N GLY A 38 11.73 -8.21 13.03
CA GLY A 38 12.84 -8.51 12.12
C GLY A 38 12.52 -9.64 11.14
N CYS A 39 13.40 -9.79 10.14
CA CYS A 39 13.29 -10.86 9.16
C CYS A 39 13.32 -12.24 9.85
N LEU A 40 12.41 -13.13 9.48
CA LEU A 40 12.32 -14.49 10.03
C LEU A 40 13.14 -15.51 9.24
N THR A 41 13.57 -15.16 8.02
CA THR A 41 14.36 -16.02 7.14
C THR A 41 15.42 -15.18 6.42
N PRO A 42 16.42 -14.63 7.14
CA PRO A 42 17.48 -13.88 6.48
C PRO A 42 18.21 -14.76 5.46
N VAL A 43 18.65 -14.15 4.37
CA VAL A 43 19.38 -14.83 3.29
C VAL A 43 20.83 -14.39 3.28
N THR A 44 21.70 -15.34 2.99
CA THR A 44 23.13 -15.09 2.79
C THR A 44 23.34 -14.63 1.36
N VAL A 45 23.91 -13.43 1.18
CA VAL A 45 24.23 -12.87 -0.13
C VAL A 45 25.73 -12.70 -0.22
N ARG A 46 26.29 -13.04 -1.37
CA ARG A 46 27.71 -12.90 -1.69
C ARG A 46 27.89 -11.86 -2.79
N SER A 47 28.80 -10.91 -2.57
CA SER A 47 29.25 -9.94 -3.56
C SER A 47 30.78 -9.92 -3.54
N GLY A 48 31.39 -10.48 -4.58
CA GLY A 48 32.83 -10.77 -4.62
C GLY A 48 33.25 -11.65 -3.43
N ASP A 49 34.15 -11.14 -2.60
CA ASP A 49 34.66 -11.82 -1.40
C ASP A 49 33.87 -11.49 -0.13
N THR A 50 32.87 -10.61 -0.22
CA THR A 50 32.04 -10.24 0.93
C THR A 50 30.79 -11.11 0.99
N THR A 51 30.58 -11.74 2.14
CA THR A 51 29.32 -12.47 2.44
C THR A 51 28.60 -11.77 3.59
N ARG A 52 27.29 -11.52 3.44
CA ARG A 52 26.46 -10.91 4.49
C ARG A 52 25.10 -11.59 4.57
N LEU A 53 24.60 -11.69 5.80
CA LEU A 53 23.19 -12.00 6.07
C LEU A 53 22.36 -10.73 5.95
N ILE A 54 21.34 -10.75 5.10
CA ILE A 54 20.39 -9.64 4.95
C ILE A 54 18.95 -10.14 5.06
N ALA A 55 18.03 -9.24 5.39
CA ALA A 55 16.61 -9.56 5.38
C ALA A 55 16.15 -10.04 4.00
N CYS A 56 15.42 -11.15 3.90
CA CYS A 56 14.97 -11.70 2.61
C CYS A 56 14.16 -10.71 1.78
N GLY A 57 13.44 -9.76 2.40
CA GLY A 57 12.73 -8.69 1.69
C GLY A 57 13.61 -7.78 0.83
N ARG A 58 14.93 -7.77 1.04
CA ARG A 58 15.89 -6.98 0.25
C ARG A 58 16.43 -7.72 -0.98
N HIS A 59 16.14 -9.01 -1.12
CA HIS A 59 16.75 -9.88 -2.14
C HIS A 59 15.75 -10.78 -2.83
N GLU A 60 14.92 -11.48 -2.05
CA GLU A 60 13.99 -12.46 -2.57
C GLU A 60 12.79 -11.78 -3.24
N PRO A 61 12.25 -12.36 -4.33
CA PRO A 61 10.98 -11.92 -4.90
C PRO A 61 9.85 -12.12 -3.88
N ALA A 62 8.78 -11.35 -4.02
CA ALA A 62 7.66 -11.35 -3.08
C ALA A 62 7.17 -12.76 -2.76
N SER A 63 7.07 -13.67 -3.74
CA SER A 63 6.62 -15.06 -3.56
C SER A 63 7.51 -15.93 -2.66
N ARG A 64 8.76 -15.54 -2.39
CA ARG A 64 9.72 -16.25 -1.54
C ARG A 64 10.08 -15.53 -0.24
N GLN A 65 9.65 -14.29 -0.08
CA GLN A 65 9.88 -13.55 1.17
C GLN A 65 9.11 -14.18 2.33
N CYS A 66 9.69 -14.18 3.53
CA CYS A 66 8.94 -14.56 4.74
C CYS A 66 7.81 -13.57 5.02
N ARG A 67 6.84 -13.99 5.82
CA ARG A 67 5.76 -13.11 6.29
C ARG A 67 6.28 -11.79 6.84
N ALA A 68 7.40 -11.80 7.58
CA ALA A 68 7.90 -10.59 8.20
C ALA A 68 8.51 -9.56 7.23
N CYS A 69 8.86 -9.97 6.01
CA CYS A 69 9.41 -9.08 5.00
C CYS A 69 8.37 -8.65 3.95
N ARG A 70 7.24 -9.36 3.84
CA ARG A 70 6.14 -8.93 2.97
C ARG A 70 5.31 -7.84 3.67
N PRO A 71 5.04 -6.69 3.04
CA PRO A 71 4.11 -5.72 3.58
C PRO A 71 2.68 -6.28 3.51
N VAL A 72 1.88 -5.98 4.53
CA VAL A 72 0.43 -6.19 4.50
C VAL A 72 -0.21 -4.83 4.31
N ILE A 73 -0.97 -4.66 3.23
CA ILE A 73 -1.72 -3.43 2.97
C ILE A 73 -3.15 -3.65 3.46
N THR A 74 -3.60 -2.77 4.35
CA THR A 74 -5.00 -2.73 4.79
C THR A 74 -5.60 -1.44 4.26
N GLU A 75 -6.58 -1.57 3.37
CA GLU A 75 -7.26 -0.44 2.77
C GLU A 75 -8.52 -0.06 3.56
N VAL A 76 -8.67 1.23 3.84
CA VAL A 76 -9.90 1.85 4.30
C VAL A 76 -10.49 2.59 3.11
N ARG A 77 -11.71 2.23 2.72
CA ARG A 77 -12.41 2.87 1.60
C ARG A 77 -13.27 4.02 2.12
N THR A 78 -13.06 5.20 1.56
CA THR A 78 -13.84 6.41 1.85
C THR A 78 -14.50 6.88 0.55
N GLU A 79 -15.81 7.09 0.55
CA GLU A 79 -16.55 7.67 -0.58
C GLU A 79 -16.83 9.14 -0.28
N VAL A 80 -16.41 10.04 -1.17
CA VAL A 80 -16.61 11.48 -1.03
C VAL A 80 -17.55 11.94 -2.14
N TYR A 81 -18.73 12.43 -1.77
CA TYR A 81 -19.71 12.93 -2.73
C TYR A 81 -19.66 14.45 -2.76
N ASP A 82 -19.45 15.03 -3.95
CA ASP A 82 -19.65 16.46 -4.14
C ASP A 82 -21.17 16.72 -4.14
N THR A 83 -21.68 17.35 -3.08
CA THR A 83 -23.13 17.61 -2.92
C THR A 83 -23.64 18.75 -3.80
N GLY A 84 -22.80 19.27 -4.72
CA GLY A 84 -23.20 20.26 -5.70
C GLY A 84 -23.50 21.62 -5.07
N ALA A 85 -22.46 22.43 -4.88
CA ALA A 85 -22.60 23.88 -4.90
C ALA A 85 -22.17 24.38 -6.28
N TYR A 86 -22.89 23.97 -7.33
CA TYR A 86 -22.78 24.63 -8.63
C TYR A 86 -23.89 25.68 -8.69
N ALA A 87 -23.47 26.94 -8.49
CA ALA A 87 -24.24 28.16 -8.70
C ALA A 87 -24.53 28.41 -10.18
#